data_AF-A0A4R2C3P1-F1
#
_entry.id   AF-A0A4R2C3P1-F1
#
_cell.length_a   1.000
_cell.length_b   1.000
_cell.length_c   1.000
_cell.angle_alpha   90.00
_cell.angle_beta   90.00
_cell.angle_gamma   90.00
#
_symmetry.space_group_name_H-M   'P 1'
#
loop_
_entity.id
_entity.type
_entity.pdbx_description
1 polymer ?
#
loop_
_entity_poly.entity_id
_entity_poly.type
_entity_poly.pdbx_seq_one_letter_code
_entity_poly.pdbx_strand_id
1 'polypeptide(L)'
;MRELTVTKHLATPVNFIVHSLMDVNNQLSHGRPFFVDIARDGIVIYEAPGYPLASPKTLEPEVAKAEARRHFEHWFPLSRHAVKLAQDSIEDDVSRDAAFMLH
;
A
#
# COMPACT_ATOMS: atom_id res chain seq x y z
N MET A 1 -11.55 8.95 15.59
CA MET A 1 -10.36 8.12 15.91
C MET A 1 -9.73 8.48 17.27
N ARG A 2 -10.53 8.57 18.34
CA ARG A 2 -10.01 8.80 19.71
C ARG A 2 -10.52 7.76 20.71
N GLU A 3 -11.57 7.00 20.37
CA GLU A 3 -12.12 5.93 21.21
C GLU A 3 -11.46 4.56 20.99
N LEU A 4 -10.81 4.31 19.85
CA LEU A 4 -10.17 3.00 19.58
C LEU A 4 -8.93 2.73 20.45
N THR A 5 -8.32 3.77 21.01
CA THR A 5 -7.04 3.68 21.73
C THR A 5 -7.24 3.58 23.25
N VAL A 6 -8.45 3.80 23.78
CA VAL A 6 -8.66 4.01 25.22
C VAL A 6 -9.27 2.80 25.94
N THR A 7 -10.11 1.99 25.28
CA THR A 7 -10.93 0.98 25.99
C THR A 7 -10.35 -0.43 26.07
N LYS A 8 -9.29 -0.80 25.33
CA LYS A 8 -8.68 -2.15 25.36
C LYS A 8 -9.67 -3.33 25.21
N HIS A 9 -10.84 -3.15 24.58
CA HIS A 9 -11.87 -4.19 24.49
C HIS A 9 -11.79 -5.10 23.27
N LEU A 10 -10.92 -4.80 22.30
CA LEU A 10 -10.67 -5.67 21.16
C LEU A 10 -9.34 -6.39 21.38
N ALA A 11 -9.38 -7.73 21.43
CA ALA A 11 -8.18 -8.57 21.51
C ALA A 11 -7.29 -8.41 20.25
N THR A 12 -7.91 -8.07 19.12
CA THR A 12 -7.22 -7.82 17.85
C THR A 12 -7.48 -6.39 17.40
N PRO A 13 -6.45 -5.53 17.28
CA PRO A 13 -6.62 -4.19 16.76
C PRO A 13 -7.06 -4.24 15.28
N VAL A 14 -8.04 -3.41 14.92
CA VAL A 14 -8.53 -3.27 13.54
C VAL A 14 -8.05 -1.95 12.94
N ASN A 15 -7.72 -1.98 11.65
CA ASN A 15 -7.38 -0.79 10.89
C ASN A 15 -8.50 -0.47 9.90
N PHE A 16 -8.87 0.81 9.79
CA PHE A 16 -9.89 1.27 8.87
C PHE A 16 -9.23 2.00 7.69
N ILE A 17 -9.55 1.53 6.49
CA ILE A 17 -9.19 2.21 5.24
C ILE A 17 -10.49 2.77 4.67
N VAL A 18 -10.59 4.09 4.60
CA VAL A 18 -11.84 4.79 4.26
C VAL A 18 -11.68 5.49 2.92
N HIS A 19 -12.52 5.13 1.96
CA HIS A 19 -12.61 5.75 0.64
C HIS A 19 -14.06 6.14 0.33
N SER A 20 -14.24 7.13 -0.54
CA SER A 20 -15.56 7.37 -1.12
C SER A 20 -15.91 6.26 -2.11
N LEU A 21 -17.20 5.96 -2.29
CA LEU A 21 -17.64 4.98 -3.29
C LEU A 21 -17.14 5.32 -4.69
N MET A 22 -17.15 6.61 -5.04
CA MET A 22 -16.67 7.09 -6.34
C MET A 22 -15.18 6.78 -6.54
N ASP A 23 -14.37 6.96 -5.50
CA ASP A 23 -12.95 6.63 -5.53
C ASP A 23 -12.73 5.12 -5.67
N VAL A 24 -13.43 4.29 -4.87
CA VAL A 24 -13.36 2.82 -4.98
C VAL A 24 -13.72 2.37 -6.39
N ASN A 25 -14.83 2.85 -6.95
CA ASN A 25 -15.27 2.49 -8.29
C ASN A 25 -14.29 2.98 -9.37
N ASN A 26 -13.69 4.15 -9.19
CA ASN A 26 -12.65 4.63 -10.09
C ASN A 26 -11.44 3.69 -10.08
N GLN A 27 -10.95 3.31 -8.90
CA GLN A 27 -9.79 2.43 -8.77
C GLN A 27 -10.05 1.00 -9.26
N LEU A 28 -11.26 0.48 -9.05
CA LEU A 28 -11.72 -0.80 -9.62
C LEU A 28 -11.77 -0.76 -11.15
N SER A 29 -12.23 0.36 -11.71
CA SER A 29 -12.27 0.54 -13.17
C SER A 29 -10.89 0.63 -13.80
N HIS A 30 -9.89 1.10 -13.04
CA HIS A 30 -8.48 1.15 -13.41
C HIS A 30 -7.73 -0.15 -13.07
N GLY A 31 -8.38 -1.15 -12.49
CA GLY A 31 -7.76 -2.43 -12.16
C GLY A 31 -6.66 -2.35 -11.09
N ARG A 32 -6.73 -1.38 -10.17
CA ARG A 32 -5.70 -1.24 -9.12
C ARG A 32 -5.66 -2.47 -8.23
N PRO A 33 -4.50 -3.16 -8.09
CA PRO A 33 -4.42 -4.46 -7.41
C PRO A 33 -5.08 -4.48 -6.03
N PHE A 34 -4.76 -3.52 -5.16
CA PHE A 34 -5.34 -3.41 -3.82
C PHE A 34 -6.88 -3.40 -3.82
N PHE A 35 -7.51 -2.63 -4.72
CA PHE A 35 -8.97 -2.54 -4.77
C PHE A 35 -9.60 -3.76 -5.45
N VAL A 36 -8.95 -4.30 -6.48
CA VAL A 36 -9.38 -5.53 -7.15
C VAL A 36 -9.37 -6.70 -6.17
N ASP A 37 -8.31 -6.83 -5.37
CA ASP A 37 -8.16 -7.90 -4.39
C ASP A 37 -9.22 -7.77 -3.28
N ILE A 38 -9.54 -6.54 -2.82
CA ILE A 38 -10.64 -6.33 -1.86
C ILE A 38 -11.99 -6.73 -2.45
N ALA A 39 -12.29 -6.35 -3.70
CA ALA A 39 -13.57 -6.68 -4.32
C ALA A 39 -13.70 -8.18 -4.66
N ARG A 40 -12.58 -8.86 -4.93
CA ARG A 40 -12.54 -10.29 -5.26
C ARG A 40 -12.53 -11.18 -4.02
N ASP A 41 -11.68 -10.87 -3.05
CA ASP A 41 -11.37 -11.74 -1.90
C ASP A 41 -12.01 -11.24 -0.59
N GLY A 42 -12.54 -10.01 -0.59
CA GLY A 42 -13.15 -9.39 0.59
C GLY A 42 -14.51 -9.95 0.94
N ILE A 43 -14.88 -9.82 2.21
CA ILE A 43 -16.20 -10.18 2.73
C ILE A 43 -17.03 -8.91 2.86
N VAL A 44 -18.16 -8.86 2.13
CA VAL A 44 -19.11 -7.74 2.22
C VAL A 44 -19.82 -7.79 3.56
N ILE A 45 -19.58 -6.79 4.40
CA ILE A 45 -20.28 -6.63 5.68
C ILE A 45 -21.61 -5.90 5.47
N TYR A 46 -21.63 -4.92 4.56
CA TYR A 46 -22.80 -4.11 4.25
C TYR A 46 -22.70 -3.53 2.83
N GLU A 47 -23.83 -3.48 2.12
CA GLU A 47 -23.97 -2.83 0.81
C GLU A 47 -25.22 -1.94 0.80
N ALA A 48 -25.06 -0.68 0.39
CA ALA A 48 -26.17 0.26 0.29
C ALA A 48 -26.94 0.04 -1.04
N PRO A 49 -28.29 -0.08 -1.01
CA PRO A 49 -29.08 -0.25 -2.23
C PRO A 49 -28.88 0.92 -3.22
N GLY A 50 -28.71 0.59 -4.50
CA GLY A 50 -28.53 1.58 -5.57
C GLY A 50 -27.10 2.08 -5.78
N TYR A 51 -26.13 1.58 -5.00
CA TYR A 51 -24.74 2.02 -5.02
C TYR A 51 -23.75 0.84 -5.16
N PRO A 52 -23.86 0.01 -6.22
CA PRO A 52 -23.00 -1.16 -6.37
C PRO A 52 -21.55 -0.77 -6.65
N LEU A 53 -20.63 -1.67 -6.28
CA LEU A 53 -19.24 -1.58 -6.72
C LEU A 53 -19.13 -1.84 -8.24
N ALA A 54 -18.21 -1.14 -8.89
CA ALA A 54 -17.88 -1.40 -10.28
C ALA A 54 -17.24 -2.78 -10.43
N SER A 55 -17.56 -3.50 -11.51
CA SER A 55 -16.89 -4.77 -11.82
C SER A 55 -15.38 -4.55 -11.93
N PRO A 56 -14.55 -5.30 -11.17
CA PRO A 56 -13.10 -5.18 -11.24
C PRO A 56 -12.64 -5.46 -12.66
N LYS A 57 -11.85 -4.55 -13.24
CA LYS A 57 -11.18 -4.81 -14.52
C LYS A 57 -9.79 -5.36 -14.25
N THR A 58 -9.35 -6.30 -15.08
CA THR A 58 -7.95 -6.73 -15.08
C THR A 58 -7.09 -5.53 -15.49
N LEU A 59 -6.03 -5.25 -14.74
CA LEU A 59 -5.07 -4.22 -15.11
C LEU A 59 -4.41 -4.61 -16.43
N GLU A 60 -4.55 -3.75 -17.44
CA GLU A 60 -3.90 -3.98 -18.73
C GLU A 60 -2.39 -4.18 -18.52
N PRO A 61 -1.76 -5.22 -19.10
CA PRO A 61 -0.36 -5.55 -18.85
C PRO A 61 0.60 -4.37 -19.08
N GLU A 62 0.31 -3.51 -20.06
CA GLU A 62 1.14 -2.33 -20.33
C GLU A 62 0.99 -1.25 -19.25
N VAL A 63 -0.19 -1.08 -18.65
CA VAL A 63 -0.40 -0.17 -17.52
C VAL A 63 0.32 -0.68 -16.28
N ALA A 64 0.22 -1.99 -16.01
CA ALA A 64 0.95 -2.64 -14.91
C ALA A 64 2.47 -2.43 -15.04
N LYS A 65 2.98 -2.63 -16.25
CA LYS A 65 4.40 -2.44 -16.58
C LYS A 65 4.83 -0.98 -16.46
N ALA A 66 4.03 -0.03 -16.95
CA ALA A 66 4.32 1.40 -16.84
C ALA A 66 4.37 1.85 -15.37
N GLU A 67 3.44 1.36 -14.55
CA GLU A 67 3.42 1.64 -13.11
C GLU A 67 4.64 1.03 -12.39
N ALA A 68 4.96 -0.24 -12.67
CA ALA A 68 6.16 -0.89 -12.14
C ALA A 68 7.44 -0.13 -12.54
N ARG A 69 7.52 0.33 -13.80
CA ARG A 69 8.63 1.15 -14.29
C ARG A 69 8.75 2.46 -13.51
N ARG A 70 7.65 3.18 -13.34
CA ARG A 70 7.62 4.44 -12.58
C ARG A 70 8.07 4.25 -11.13
N HIS A 71 7.60 3.19 -10.47
CA HIS A 71 8.03 2.86 -9.12
C HIS A 71 9.50 2.50 -9.05
N PHE A 72 10.00 1.70 -9.99
CA PHE A 72 11.40 1.35 -10.08
C PHE A 72 12.29 2.59 -10.27
N GLU A 73 11.95 3.45 -11.23
CA GLU A 73 12.71 4.68 -11.51
C GLU A 73 12.74 5.64 -10.31
N HIS A 74 11.67 5.68 -9.52
CA HIS A 74 11.61 6.50 -8.32
C HIS A 74 12.40 5.91 -7.14
N TRP A 75 12.21 4.63 -6.84
CA TRP A 75 12.73 4.00 -5.61
C TRP A 75 14.13 3.39 -5.76
N PHE A 76 14.49 2.88 -6.94
CA PHE A 76 15.77 2.21 -7.14
C PHE A 76 16.98 3.12 -6.92
N PRO A 77 16.99 4.40 -7.38
CA PRO A 77 18.09 5.31 -7.06
C PRO A 77 18.24 5.57 -5.56
N LEU A 78 17.12 5.67 -4.83
CA LEU A 78 17.12 5.86 -3.38
C LEU A 78 17.67 4.62 -2.66
N SER A 79 17.29 3.42 -3.09
CA SER A 79 17.85 2.16 -2.57
C SER A 79 19.36 2.06 -2.80
N ARG A 80 19.84 2.43 -4.00
CA ARG A 80 21.27 2.48 -4.31
C ARG A 80 22.03 3.47 -3.42
N HIS A 81 21.43 4.62 -3.15
CA HIS A 81 22.01 5.61 -2.25
C HIS A 81 22.03 5.12 -0.80
N ALA A 82 20.99 4.43 -0.35
CA ALA A 82 20.94 3.83 0.98
C ALA A 82 22.06 2.81 1.21
N VAL A 83 22.34 1.96 0.21
CA VAL A 83 23.49 1.02 0.27
C VAL A 83 24.82 1.76 0.41
N LYS A 84 25.00 2.86 -0.32
CA LYS A 84 26.22 3.68 -0.20
C LYS A 84 26.35 4.26 1.22
N LEU A 85 25.29 4.87 1.75
CA LEU A 85 25.30 5.42 3.12
C LEU A 85 25.58 4.34 4.18
N ALA A 86 25.07 3.13 3.97
CA ALA A 86 25.38 2.00 4.84
C ALA A 86 26.87 1.62 4.79
N GLN A 87 27.48 1.62 3.60
CA GLN A 87 28.91 1.36 3.42
C GLN A 87 29.77 2.41 4.12
N ASP A 88 29.48 3.70 3.89
CA ASP A 88 30.17 4.81 4.54
C ASP A 88 30.07 4.69 6.08
N SER A 89 28.88 4.34 6.60
CA SER A 89 28.67 4.14 8.05
C SER A 89 29.43 2.94 8.62
N ILE A 90 29.69 1.89 7.82
CA ILE A 90 30.51 0.75 8.22
C ILE A 90 31.98 1.17 8.29
N GLU A 91 32.46 1.95 7.31
CA GLU A 91 33.83 2.47 7.29
C GLU A 91 34.11 3.40 8.48
N ASP A 92 33.10 4.17 8.90
CA ASP A 92 33.15 5.08 10.06
C ASP A 92 32.91 4.38 11.42
N ASP A 93 32.76 3.05 11.45
CA ASP A 93 32.45 2.24 12.64
C ASP A 93 31.11 2.59 13.34
N VAL A 94 30.16 3.17 12.60
CA VAL A 94 28.81 3.53 13.08
C VAL A 94 27.80 2.44 12.72
N SER A 95 28.00 1.24 13.28
CA SER A 95 27.23 0.04 12.94
C SER A 95 25.70 0.18 13.07
N ARG A 96 25.21 1.01 14.00
CA ARG A 96 23.76 1.26 14.19
C ARG A 96 23.15 1.94 12.97
N ASP A 97 23.84 2.91 12.39
CA ASP A 97 23.32 3.72 11.29
C ASP A 97 23.41 2.91 9.98
N ALA A 98 24.46 2.10 9.81
CA ALA A 98 24.55 1.11 8.74
C ALA A 98 23.36 0.13 8.74
N ALA A 99 23.01 -0.41 9.90
CA ALA A 99 21.88 -1.32 10.04
C ALA A 99 20.54 -0.64 9.71
N PHE A 100 20.35 0.62 10.11
CA PHE A 100 19.15 1.38 9.77
C PHE A 100 19.01 1.60 8.26
N MET A 101 20.10 1.92 7.56
CA MET A 101 20.08 2.15 6.12
C MET A 101 19.83 0.87 5.29
N LEU A 102 19.98 -0.32 5.88
CA LEU A 102 19.80 -1.62 5.22
C LEU A 102 18.46 -2.32 5.56
N HIS A 103 17.64 -1.75 6.46
CA HIS A 103 16.35 -2.31 6.86
C HIS A 103 15.28 -2.15 5.77
#